data_AF-A0A7C1VB29-F1
#
_entry.id   AF-A0A7C1VB29-F1
#
_cell.length_a   1.000
_cell.length_b   1.000
_cell.length_c   1.000
_cell.angle_alpha   90.00
_cell.angle_beta   90.00
_cell.angle_gamma   90.00
#
_symmetry.space_group_name_H-M   'P 1'
#
loop_
_entity.id
_entity.type
_entity.pdbx_description
1 polymer ?
#
loop_
_entity_poly.entity_id
_entity_poly.type
_entity_poly.pdbx_seq_one_letter_code
_entity_poly.pdbx_strand_id
1 'polypeptide(L)'
;MKKNIYFFCAIALVSLSSFTANVECEYANSNMGYAKSQITAALSTQDINQARFYTYKALNALEKSKNQLKVCGCTFAKTSMYENIEVLTLATKSTTLEGTISYLNESIELTDNTILVLESHDSHDSVYSNNELSVNTNSSAETKPVKKVKSEKSIFETIDISLEKYRISLDKVVQSVNCKDATAFATRIFNESEAQLLKTNISEGSKYYNLRTKEITQEALSKIGDCSKK
;
A
#
# COMPACT_ATOMS: atom_id res chain seq x y z
N MET A 1 -27.15 -39.51 21.87
CA MET A 1 -26.17 -39.16 20.82
C MET A 1 -26.68 -38.11 19.83
N LYS A 2 -27.90 -38.19 19.27
CA LYS A 2 -28.42 -37.22 18.29
C LYS A 2 -28.46 -35.75 18.79
N LYS A 3 -28.81 -35.51 20.05
CA LYS A 3 -28.91 -34.16 20.64
C LYS A 3 -27.56 -33.42 20.74
N ASN A 4 -26.47 -34.15 20.94
CA ASN A 4 -25.11 -33.58 20.99
C ASN A 4 -24.58 -33.25 19.58
N ILE A 5 -25.03 -33.97 18.55
CA ILE A 5 -24.69 -33.69 17.15
C ILE A 5 -25.34 -32.36 16.71
N TYR A 6 -26.62 -32.13 17.02
CA TYR A 6 -27.28 -30.87 16.71
C TYR A 6 -26.65 -29.66 17.42
N PHE A 7 -26.20 -29.84 18.66
CA PHE A 7 -25.49 -28.80 19.42
C PHE A 7 -24.11 -28.49 18.80
N PHE A 8 -23.37 -29.52 18.37
CA PHE A 8 -22.07 -29.35 17.71
C PHE A 8 -22.22 -28.69 16.32
N CYS A 9 -23.27 -29.04 15.55
CA CYS A 9 -23.56 -28.40 14.27
C CYS A 9 -23.97 -26.93 14.41
N ALA A 10 -24.72 -26.57 15.47
CA ALA A 10 -25.09 -25.19 15.74
C ALA A 10 -23.88 -24.32 16.11
N ILE A 11 -22.94 -24.86 16.89
CA ILE A 11 -21.69 -24.17 17.23
C ILE A 11 -20.79 -24.01 15.99
N ALA A 12 -20.69 -25.04 15.14
CA ALA A 12 -19.89 -24.98 13.92
C ALA A 12 -20.41 -23.93 12.92
N LEU A 13 -21.73 -23.74 12.81
CA LEU A 13 -22.36 -22.74 11.92
C LEU A 13 -22.11 -21.29 12.34
N VAL A 14 -21.96 -21.00 13.65
CA VAL A 14 -21.67 -19.65 14.15
C VAL A 14 -20.22 -19.25 13.84
N SER A 15 -19.30 -20.21 13.79
CA SER A 15 -17.87 -19.98 13.53
C SER A 15 -17.52 -19.57 12.10
N LEU A 16 -18.43 -19.75 11.12
CA LEU A 16 -18.19 -19.39 9.71
C LEU A 16 -18.44 -17.90 9.41
N SER A 17 -18.91 -17.12 10.39
CA SER A 17 -19.21 -15.68 10.20
C SER A 17 -17.99 -14.76 10.24
N SER A 18 -16.77 -15.30 10.37
CA SER A 18 -15.52 -14.53 10.40
C SER A 18 -14.87 -14.31 9.03
N PHE A 19 -15.47 -14.79 7.94
CA PHE A 19 -14.91 -14.68 6.59
C PHE A 19 -15.80 -13.83 5.68
N THR A 20 -15.60 -12.51 5.72
CA THR A 20 -16.08 -11.60 4.68
C THR A 20 -14.87 -10.89 4.10
N ALA A 21 -14.55 -11.13 2.83
CA ALA A 21 -13.76 -10.18 2.06
C ALA A 21 -14.40 -8.80 2.25
N ASN A 22 -13.61 -7.80 2.67
CA ASN A 22 -14.20 -6.55 3.10
C ASN A 22 -14.56 -5.75 1.86
N VAL A 23 -15.78 -5.94 1.36
CA VAL A 23 -16.34 -5.26 0.18
C VAL A 23 -16.14 -3.74 0.26
N GLU A 24 -16.08 -3.16 1.47
CA GLU A 24 -15.78 -1.75 1.67
C GLU A 24 -14.30 -1.40 1.37
N CYS A 25 -13.35 -2.30 1.64
CA CYS A 25 -11.96 -2.15 1.19
C CYS A 25 -11.85 -2.19 -0.34
N GLU A 26 -12.58 -3.08 -1.01
CA GLU A 26 -12.63 -3.14 -2.48
C GLU A 26 -13.25 -1.87 -3.08
N TYR A 27 -14.36 -1.37 -2.50
CA TYR A 27 -14.96 -0.10 -2.92
C TYR A 27 -14.02 1.08 -2.69
N ALA A 28 -13.33 1.12 -1.54
CA ALA A 28 -12.32 2.14 -1.27
C ALA A 28 -11.19 2.07 -2.32
N ASN A 29 -10.69 0.87 -2.63
CA ASN A 29 -9.63 0.70 -3.62
C ASN A 29 -10.07 1.10 -5.04
N SER A 30 -11.30 0.76 -5.43
CA SER A 30 -11.88 1.18 -6.71
C SER A 30 -11.96 2.71 -6.82
N ASN A 31 -12.39 3.38 -5.76
CA ASN A 31 -12.43 4.85 -5.71
C ASN A 31 -11.03 5.47 -5.73
N MET A 32 -10.03 4.83 -5.11
CA MET A 32 -8.61 5.25 -5.25
C MET A 32 -8.14 5.15 -6.70
N GLY A 33 -8.47 4.05 -7.39
CA GLY A 33 -8.18 3.87 -8.81
C GLY A 33 -8.84 4.94 -9.69
N TYR A 34 -10.08 5.30 -9.39
CA TYR A 34 -10.75 6.42 -10.05
C TYR A 34 -10.04 7.75 -9.75
N ALA A 35 -9.73 8.05 -8.48
CA ALA A 35 -9.00 9.25 -8.11
C ALA A 35 -7.65 9.37 -8.83
N LYS A 36 -6.88 8.27 -8.88
CA LYS A 36 -5.64 8.16 -9.65
C LYS A 36 -5.84 8.55 -11.12
N SER A 37 -6.87 8.01 -11.78
CA SER A 37 -7.17 8.34 -13.18
C SER A 37 -7.43 9.84 -13.39
N GLN A 38 -8.12 10.49 -12.44
CA GLN A 38 -8.41 11.91 -12.52
C GLN A 38 -7.16 12.75 -12.22
N ILE A 39 -6.31 12.35 -11.28
CA ILE A 39 -5.02 13.02 -11.02
C ILE A 39 -4.12 12.93 -12.26
N THR A 40 -4.02 11.76 -12.91
CA THR A 40 -3.27 11.61 -14.16
C THR A 40 -3.83 12.50 -15.28
N ALA A 41 -5.17 12.61 -15.40
CA ALA A 41 -5.78 13.53 -16.35
C ALA A 41 -5.48 15.01 -16.02
N ALA A 42 -5.46 15.37 -14.74
CA ALA A 42 -5.09 16.71 -14.27
C ALA A 42 -3.62 17.06 -14.57
N LEU A 43 -2.70 16.09 -14.44
CA LEU A 43 -1.29 16.24 -14.78
C LEU A 43 -1.04 16.35 -16.29
N SER A 44 -1.98 15.89 -17.12
CA SER A 44 -1.83 15.84 -18.58
C SER A 44 -2.38 17.08 -19.31
N THR A 45 -2.99 18.03 -18.59
CA THR A 45 -3.53 19.26 -19.18
C THR A 45 -2.62 20.46 -18.96
N GLN A 46 -2.70 21.43 -19.86
CA GLN A 46 -2.00 22.71 -19.78
C GLN A 46 -2.92 23.85 -19.29
N ASP A 47 -4.20 23.56 -19.05
CA ASP A 47 -5.17 24.54 -18.53
C ASP A 47 -5.39 24.31 -17.03
N ILE A 48 -5.06 25.32 -16.22
CA ILE A 48 -5.23 25.28 -14.76
C ILE A 48 -6.68 25.01 -14.33
N ASN A 49 -7.68 25.52 -15.05
CA ASN A 49 -9.08 25.29 -14.72
C ASN A 49 -9.49 23.85 -15.01
N GLN A 50 -8.96 23.27 -16.09
CA GLN A 50 -9.16 21.87 -16.41
C GLN A 50 -8.44 20.97 -15.39
N ALA A 51 -7.21 21.32 -14.99
CA ALA A 51 -6.47 20.61 -13.95
C ALA A 51 -7.25 20.61 -12.63
N ARG A 52 -7.76 21.78 -12.20
CA ARG A 52 -8.60 21.92 -10.99
C ARG A 52 -9.90 21.12 -11.09
N PHE A 53 -10.54 21.09 -12.25
CA PHE A 53 -11.75 20.30 -12.47
C PHE A 53 -11.52 18.80 -12.25
N TYR A 54 -10.46 18.25 -12.83
CA TYR A 54 -10.08 16.85 -12.60
C TYR A 54 -9.64 16.60 -11.15
N THR A 55 -8.88 17.52 -10.57
CA THR A 55 -8.48 17.49 -9.14
C THR A 55 -9.71 17.41 -8.23
N TYR A 56 -10.75 18.21 -8.50
CA TYR A 56 -11.99 18.20 -7.73
C TYR A 56 -12.72 16.85 -7.84
N LYS A 57 -12.69 16.20 -9.01
CA LYS A 57 -13.25 14.85 -9.16
C LYS A 57 -12.51 13.81 -8.34
N ALA A 58 -11.16 13.87 -8.32
CA ALA A 58 -10.34 13.01 -7.47
C ALA A 58 -10.68 13.22 -5.99
N LEU A 59 -10.68 14.48 -5.55
CA LEU A 59 -11.01 14.88 -4.18
C LEU A 59 -12.38 14.36 -3.75
N ASN A 60 -13.41 14.53 -4.58
CA ASN A 60 -14.76 14.07 -4.29
C ASN A 60 -14.84 12.53 -4.15
N ALA A 61 -14.06 11.78 -4.94
CA ALA A 61 -14.00 10.33 -4.82
C ALA A 61 -13.36 9.88 -3.50
N LEU A 62 -12.29 10.56 -3.06
CA LEU A 62 -11.64 10.28 -1.78
C LEU A 62 -12.52 10.65 -0.59
N GLU A 63 -13.17 11.82 -0.63
CA GLU A 63 -14.14 12.26 0.38
C GLU A 63 -15.29 11.25 0.55
N LYS A 64 -15.81 10.73 -0.57
CA LYS A 64 -16.86 9.70 -0.53
C LYS A 64 -16.38 8.37 0.01
N SER A 65 -15.07 8.11 0.01
CA SER A 65 -14.45 6.85 0.45
C SER A 65 -14.12 6.83 1.95
N LYS A 66 -14.33 7.95 2.67
CA LYS A 66 -14.03 8.05 4.11
C LYS A 66 -14.75 7.01 4.96
N ASN A 67 -16.01 6.72 4.64
CA ASN A 67 -16.79 5.74 5.39
C ASN A 67 -16.35 4.30 5.07
N GLN A 68 -16.14 3.99 3.79
CA GLN A 68 -15.66 2.71 3.30
C GLN A 68 -14.33 2.36 3.97
N LEU A 69 -13.38 3.30 4.01
CA LEU A 69 -12.09 3.10 4.69
C LEU A 69 -12.21 2.96 6.22
N LYS A 70 -13.19 3.63 6.83
CA LYS A 70 -13.48 3.44 8.26
C LYS A 70 -14.00 2.02 8.53
N VAL A 71 -14.86 1.48 7.67
CA VAL A 71 -15.40 0.11 7.79
C VAL A 71 -14.36 -0.94 7.38
N CYS A 72 -13.52 -0.63 6.40
CA CYS A 72 -12.37 -1.42 5.98
C CYS A 72 -11.39 -1.69 7.13
N GLY A 73 -11.24 -0.72 8.04
CA GLY A 73 -10.38 -0.85 9.22
C GLY A 73 -8.88 -0.68 8.92
N CYS A 74 -8.50 -0.40 7.68
CA CYS A 74 -7.12 -0.15 7.29
C CYS A 74 -6.66 1.26 7.75
N THR A 75 -6.02 1.32 8.93
CA THR A 75 -5.62 2.61 9.54
C THR A 75 -4.55 3.35 8.72
N PHE A 76 -3.64 2.62 8.06
CA PHE A 76 -2.62 3.19 7.20
C PHE A 76 -3.22 3.81 5.93
N ALA A 77 -4.06 3.06 5.21
CA ALA A 77 -4.74 3.58 4.03
C ALA A 77 -5.67 4.76 4.39
N LYS A 78 -6.28 4.74 5.58
CA LYS A 78 -7.10 5.86 6.06
C LYS A 78 -6.27 7.13 6.29
N THR A 79 -5.11 6.99 6.93
CA THR A 79 -4.21 8.13 7.21
C THR A 79 -3.67 8.72 5.91
N SER A 80 -3.14 7.86 5.04
CA SER A 80 -2.61 8.24 3.72
C SER A 80 -3.68 8.89 2.83
N MET A 81 -4.93 8.40 2.86
CA MET A 81 -6.03 9.06 2.16
C MET A 81 -6.35 10.44 2.72
N TYR A 82 -6.37 10.62 4.05
CA TYR A 82 -6.70 11.91 4.64
C TYR A 82 -5.65 12.97 4.31
N GLU A 83 -4.37 12.60 4.34
CA GLU A 83 -3.28 13.44 3.86
C GLU A 83 -3.47 13.80 2.38
N ASN A 84 -3.81 12.83 1.53
CA ASN A 84 -4.08 13.06 0.12
C ASN A 84 -5.25 14.03 -0.12
N ILE A 85 -6.29 13.97 0.70
CA ILE A 85 -7.42 14.92 0.67
C ILE A 85 -6.96 16.35 0.98
N GLU A 86 -6.06 16.53 1.94
CA GLU A 86 -5.49 17.83 2.27
C GLU A 86 -4.64 18.36 1.11
N VAL A 87 -3.77 17.53 0.54
CA VAL A 87 -2.93 17.87 -0.63
C VAL A 87 -3.79 18.25 -1.84
N LEU A 88 -4.80 17.45 -2.18
CA LEU A 88 -5.73 17.75 -3.27
C LEU A 88 -6.53 19.03 -3.01
N THR A 89 -6.87 19.32 -1.75
CA THR A 89 -7.50 20.59 -1.37
C THR A 89 -6.57 21.76 -1.68
N LEU A 90 -5.27 21.65 -1.38
CA LEU A 90 -4.29 22.67 -1.75
C LEU A 90 -4.15 22.80 -3.28
N ALA A 91 -4.12 21.69 -4.00
CA ALA A 91 -4.09 21.68 -5.47
C ALA A 91 -5.28 22.45 -6.09
N THR A 92 -6.49 22.30 -5.55
CA THR A 92 -7.67 23.06 -6.03
C THR A 92 -7.58 24.57 -5.77
N LYS A 93 -6.86 24.97 -4.72
CA LYS A 93 -6.72 26.37 -4.27
C LYS A 93 -5.50 27.08 -4.86
N SER A 94 -4.49 26.34 -5.34
CA SER A 94 -3.30 26.90 -5.98
C SER A 94 -3.68 27.86 -7.09
N THR A 95 -3.04 29.03 -7.17
CA THR A 95 -3.32 30.07 -8.16
C THR A 95 -2.52 29.92 -9.45
N THR A 96 -1.50 29.04 -9.47
CA THR A 96 -0.64 28.78 -10.63
C THR A 96 -0.72 27.33 -11.06
N LEU A 97 -0.48 27.08 -12.35
CA LEU A 97 -0.47 25.73 -12.90
C LEU A 97 0.70 24.91 -12.32
N GLU A 98 1.89 25.49 -12.18
CA GLU A 98 3.03 24.76 -11.58
C GLU A 98 2.74 24.37 -10.13
N GLY A 99 2.13 25.27 -9.34
CA GLY A 99 1.73 24.96 -7.97
C GLY A 99 0.71 23.81 -7.91
N THR A 100 -0.27 23.82 -8.81
CA THR A 100 -1.24 22.72 -8.94
C THR A 100 -0.54 21.40 -9.28
N ILE A 101 0.37 21.41 -10.27
CA ILE A 101 1.13 20.22 -10.68
C ILE A 101 2.00 19.68 -9.54
N SER A 102 2.64 20.56 -8.76
CA SER A 102 3.44 20.15 -7.59
C SER A 102 2.63 19.32 -6.60
N TYR A 103 1.45 19.81 -6.20
CA TYR A 103 0.55 19.07 -5.31
C TYR A 103 -0.01 17.80 -5.95
N LEU A 104 -0.25 17.79 -7.26
CA LEU A 104 -0.74 16.59 -7.95
C LEU A 104 0.31 15.47 -8.02
N ASN A 105 1.60 15.81 -8.13
CA ASN A 105 2.68 14.83 -8.05
C ASN A 105 2.81 14.22 -6.65
N GLU A 106 2.61 15.00 -5.59
CA GLU A 106 2.54 14.46 -4.23
C GLU A 106 1.29 13.58 -4.05
N SER A 107 0.14 14.03 -4.55
CA SER A 107 -1.12 13.30 -4.50
C SER A 107 -1.09 11.96 -5.24
N ILE A 108 -0.38 11.84 -6.38
CA ILE A 108 -0.28 10.57 -7.10
C ILE A 108 0.53 9.53 -6.30
N GLU A 109 1.59 9.95 -5.61
CA GLU A 109 2.39 9.08 -4.74
C GLU A 109 1.58 8.58 -3.54
N LEU A 110 0.85 9.49 -2.88
CA LEU A 110 -0.05 9.14 -1.78
C LEU A 110 -1.17 8.19 -2.24
N THR A 111 -1.71 8.41 -3.44
CA THR A 111 -2.73 7.54 -4.02
C THR A 111 -2.18 6.14 -4.28
N ASP A 112 -1.00 6.04 -4.89
CA ASP A 112 -0.36 4.76 -5.19
C ASP A 112 0.01 3.98 -3.92
N ASN A 113 0.51 4.68 -2.90
CA ASN A 113 0.76 4.08 -1.59
C ASN A 113 -0.54 3.57 -0.95
N THR A 114 -1.62 4.37 -1.02
CA THR A 114 -2.91 3.98 -0.45
C THR A 114 -3.48 2.74 -1.13
N ILE A 115 -3.39 2.65 -2.46
CA ILE A 115 -3.80 1.47 -3.25
C ILE A 115 -2.99 0.25 -2.82
N LEU A 116 -1.65 0.37 -2.78
CA LEU A 116 -0.76 -0.71 -2.36
C LEU A 116 -1.12 -1.25 -0.97
N VAL A 117 -1.37 -0.34 -0.04
CA VAL A 117 -1.75 -0.70 1.33
C VAL A 117 -3.11 -1.38 1.36
N LEU A 118 -4.10 -0.92 0.59
CA LEU A 118 -5.41 -1.57 0.49
C LEU A 118 -5.33 -2.96 -0.14
N GLU A 119 -4.54 -3.13 -1.21
CA GLU A 119 -4.34 -4.42 -1.88
C GLU A 119 -3.63 -5.45 -0.98
N SER A 120 -2.75 -4.99 -0.08
CA SER A 120 -2.07 -5.84 0.90
C SER A 120 -2.83 -6.01 2.22
N HIS A 121 -3.91 -5.25 2.43
CA HIS A 121 -4.72 -5.32 3.64
C HIS A 121 -5.59 -6.58 3.70
N ASP A 122 -6.02 -7.10 2.53
CA ASP A 122 -6.84 -8.30 2.39
C ASP A 122 -6.03 -9.55 1.97
N SER A 123 -4.70 -9.49 1.85
CA SER A 123 -3.87 -10.65 1.48
C SER A 123 -3.67 -11.64 2.64
N HIS A 124 -4.79 -12.16 3.17
CA HIS A 124 -4.90 -13.39 3.93
C HIS A 124 -6.01 -14.26 3.32
N ASP A 125 -5.82 -14.62 2.05
CA ASP A 125 -6.21 -15.95 1.57
C ASP A 125 -4.97 -16.84 1.60
N SER A 126 -5.10 -17.97 2.28
CA SER A 126 -4.06 -18.96 2.55
C SER A 126 -3.43 -19.53 1.26
N VAL A 127 -2.21 -19.12 0.92
CA VAL A 127 -1.36 -19.86 -0.04
C VAL A 127 -0.58 -20.99 0.66
N TYR A 128 -0.58 -21.05 2.00
CA TYR A 128 0.17 -22.04 2.79
C TYR A 128 -0.70 -22.99 3.63
N SER A 129 -1.85 -23.42 3.14
CA SER A 129 -2.65 -24.43 3.86
C SER A 129 -3.09 -25.61 3.00
N ASN A 130 -2.24 -26.10 2.08
CA ASN A 130 -2.53 -27.36 1.36
C ASN A 130 -1.32 -28.23 0.98
N ASN A 131 -0.08 -27.92 1.40
CA ASN A 131 1.08 -28.74 0.97
C ASN A 131 1.85 -29.46 2.08
N GLU A 132 1.23 -29.62 3.26
CA GLU A 132 1.77 -30.48 4.33
C GLU A 132 0.73 -31.52 4.81
N LEU A 133 0.06 -32.15 3.86
CA LEU A 133 -0.59 -33.45 4.04
C LEU A 133 -0.03 -34.41 3.00
N SER A 134 1.18 -34.91 3.27
CA SER A 134 1.74 -36.06 2.56
C SER A 134 0.99 -37.33 2.96
N VAL A 135 -0.19 -37.54 2.36
CA VAL A 135 -0.85 -38.85 2.38
C VAL A 135 -0.29 -39.66 1.22
N ASN A 136 0.65 -40.54 1.55
CA ASN A 136 1.13 -41.58 0.65
C ASN A 136 -0.06 -42.41 0.14
N THR A 137 -0.39 -42.29 -1.15
CA THR A 137 -1.16 -43.32 -1.84
C THR A 137 -0.62 -43.50 -3.26
N ASN A 138 -0.04 -44.67 -3.50
CA ASN A 138 0.43 -45.11 -4.81
C ASN A 138 -0.78 -45.36 -5.73
N SER A 139 -0.85 -44.71 -6.90
CA SER A 139 -1.32 -45.31 -8.17
C SER A 139 -1.31 -44.33 -9.35
N SER A 140 -0.45 -44.66 -10.31
CA SER A 140 -0.63 -44.63 -11.78
C SER A 140 -1.21 -43.40 -12.51
N ALA A 141 -0.31 -42.75 -13.25
CA ALA A 141 -0.41 -42.18 -14.60
C ALA A 141 -1.78 -41.73 -15.15
N GLU A 142 -1.88 -40.44 -15.47
CA GLU A 142 -2.23 -39.96 -16.83
C GLU A 142 -1.82 -38.48 -17.01
N THR A 143 -1.02 -38.22 -18.04
CA THR A 143 -0.49 -36.91 -18.44
C THR A 143 -1.54 -36.11 -19.22
N LYS A 144 -1.86 -34.89 -18.74
CA LYS A 144 -2.51 -33.84 -19.54
C LYS A 144 -1.84 -32.48 -19.30
N PRO A 145 -1.83 -31.57 -20.30
CA PRO A 145 -0.87 -30.48 -20.37
C PRO A 145 -1.26 -29.36 -19.42
N VAL A 146 -0.40 -29.11 -18.43
CA VAL A 146 -0.55 -27.96 -17.54
C VAL A 146 -0.20 -26.70 -18.33
N LYS A 147 -1.22 -25.87 -18.53
CA LYS A 147 -1.12 -24.48 -18.99
C LYS A 147 0.04 -23.79 -18.27
N LYS A 148 0.86 -23.03 -19.01
CA LYS A 148 1.91 -22.18 -18.46
C LYS A 148 1.35 -21.34 -17.30
N VAL A 149 1.69 -21.75 -16.08
CA VAL A 149 1.57 -20.93 -14.88
C VAL A 149 2.52 -19.76 -15.10
N LYS A 150 1.98 -18.55 -15.30
CA LYS A 150 2.74 -17.33 -15.06
C LYS A 150 3.25 -17.46 -13.64
N SER A 151 4.57 -17.44 -13.44
CA SER A 151 5.14 -17.49 -12.10
C SER A 151 4.56 -16.34 -11.27
N GLU A 152 3.69 -16.67 -10.34
CA GLU A 152 3.19 -15.73 -9.32
C GLU A 152 4.41 -15.23 -8.55
N LYS A 153 4.71 -13.94 -8.67
CA LYS A 153 5.83 -13.34 -7.94
C LYS A 153 5.52 -13.41 -6.45
N SER A 154 6.51 -13.81 -5.67
CA SER A 154 6.32 -13.86 -4.21
C SER A 154 6.00 -12.46 -3.67
N ILE A 155 5.27 -12.39 -2.55
CA ILE A 155 4.98 -11.12 -1.87
C ILE A 155 6.25 -10.32 -1.57
N PHE A 156 7.34 -11.00 -1.23
CA PHE A 156 8.66 -10.40 -0.99
C PHE A 156 9.28 -9.83 -2.28
N GLU A 157 9.13 -10.51 -3.41
CA GLU A 157 9.61 -10.00 -4.70
C GLU A 157 8.85 -8.72 -5.11
N THR A 158 7.56 -8.65 -4.81
CA THR A 158 6.76 -7.43 -5.05
C THR A 158 7.20 -6.29 -4.12
N ILE A 159 7.47 -6.60 -2.86
CA ILE A 159 8.03 -5.66 -1.89
C ILE A 159 9.41 -5.16 -2.38
N ASP A 160 10.28 -6.05 -2.84
CA ASP A 160 11.61 -5.69 -3.34
C ASP A 160 11.53 -4.75 -4.56
N ILE A 161 10.60 -5.00 -5.50
CA ILE A 161 10.37 -4.10 -6.64
C ILE A 161 9.92 -2.71 -6.19
N SER A 162 9.05 -2.64 -5.18
CA SER A 162 8.60 -1.36 -4.62
C SER A 162 9.75 -0.63 -3.91
N LEU A 163 10.52 -1.37 -3.12
CA LEU A 163 11.66 -0.84 -2.37
C LEU A 163 12.80 -0.40 -3.27
N GLU A 164 12.97 -1.00 -4.45
CA GLU A 164 13.94 -0.51 -5.43
C GLU A 164 13.54 0.87 -5.98
N LYS A 165 12.24 1.09 -6.22
CA LYS A 165 11.75 2.44 -6.62
C LYS A 165 11.94 3.45 -5.50
N TYR A 166 11.67 3.05 -4.26
CA TYR A 166 11.94 3.87 -3.08
C TYR A 166 13.44 4.22 -2.99
N ARG A 167 14.33 3.23 -3.12
CA ARG A 167 15.78 3.42 -3.10
C ARG A 167 16.24 4.43 -4.15
N ILE A 168 15.75 4.32 -5.38
CA ILE A 168 16.07 5.27 -6.46
C ILE A 168 15.58 6.68 -6.12
N SER A 169 14.38 6.80 -5.54
CA SER A 169 13.81 8.10 -5.17
C SER A 169 14.56 8.73 -4.00
N LEU A 170 14.94 7.93 -3.01
CA LEU A 170 15.77 8.34 -1.89
C LEU A 170 17.15 8.80 -2.34
N ASP A 171 17.79 8.08 -3.26
CA ASP A 171 19.07 8.49 -3.86
C ASP A 171 18.95 9.86 -4.57
N LYS A 172 17.82 10.12 -5.25
CA LYS A 172 17.57 11.44 -5.85
C LYS A 172 17.46 12.54 -4.80
N VAL A 173 16.69 12.30 -3.72
CA VAL A 173 16.55 13.26 -2.61
C VAL A 173 17.91 13.58 -1.97
N VAL A 174 18.73 12.55 -1.75
CA VAL A 174 20.11 12.70 -1.23
C VAL A 174 20.98 13.58 -2.14
N GLN A 175 20.74 13.55 -3.46
CA GLN A 175 21.52 14.30 -4.44
C GLN A 175 20.97 15.72 -4.71
N SER A 176 19.68 15.93 -4.57
CA SER A 176 19.00 17.16 -5.00
C SER A 176 18.65 18.12 -3.86
N VAL A 177 18.53 17.61 -2.63
CA VAL A 177 18.11 18.40 -1.46
C VAL A 177 19.33 18.77 -0.61
N ASN A 178 19.23 19.85 0.17
CA ASN A 178 20.30 20.22 1.09
C ASN A 178 20.57 19.07 2.09
N CYS A 179 21.82 19.01 2.57
CA CYS A 179 22.27 17.91 3.41
C CYS A 179 21.41 17.74 4.68
N LYS A 180 21.07 18.83 5.37
CA LYS A 180 20.31 18.78 6.63
C LYS A 180 18.90 18.22 6.45
N ASP A 181 18.23 18.65 5.39
CA ASP A 181 16.87 18.24 5.08
C ASP A 181 16.85 16.79 4.56
N ALA A 182 17.84 16.40 3.76
CA ALA A 182 18.03 15.01 3.33
C ALA A 182 18.30 14.08 4.53
N THR A 183 19.13 14.50 5.49
CA THR A 183 19.37 13.76 6.73
C THR A 183 18.09 13.67 7.56
N ALA A 184 17.39 14.78 7.80
CA ALA A 184 16.16 14.79 8.60
C ALA A 184 15.08 13.88 7.99
N PHE A 185 14.93 13.92 6.67
CA PHE A 185 14.01 13.05 5.93
C PHE A 185 14.35 11.57 6.11
N ALA A 186 15.60 11.18 5.85
CA ALA A 186 16.02 9.78 5.96
C ALA A 186 16.00 9.30 7.42
N THR A 187 16.39 10.11 8.40
CA THR A 187 16.31 9.75 9.83
C THR A 187 14.88 9.50 10.29
N ARG A 188 13.91 10.29 9.82
CA ARG A 188 12.49 10.07 10.15
C ARG A 188 12.02 8.70 9.69
N ILE A 189 12.29 8.34 8.44
CA ILE A 189 11.89 7.04 7.87
C ILE A 189 12.60 5.88 8.56
N PHE A 190 13.88 6.04 8.89
CA PHE A 190 14.65 5.05 9.65
C PHE A 190 14.02 4.79 11.03
N ASN A 191 13.78 5.86 11.81
CA ASN A 191 13.19 5.77 13.15
C ASN A 191 11.78 5.18 13.12
N GLU A 192 10.98 5.54 12.12
CA GLU A 192 9.65 4.99 11.95
C GLU A 192 9.69 3.49 11.66
N SER A 193 10.58 3.06 10.77
CA SER A 193 10.80 1.64 10.47
C SER A 193 11.21 0.85 11.72
N GLU A 194 12.08 1.42 12.56
CA GLU A 194 12.44 0.82 13.86
C GLU A 194 11.24 0.71 14.80
N ALA A 195 10.45 1.78 14.93
CA ALA A 195 9.27 1.79 15.80
C ALA A 195 8.23 0.74 15.37
N GLN A 196 8.08 0.50 14.07
CA GLN A 196 7.20 -0.55 13.54
C GLN A 196 7.70 -1.96 13.86
N LEU A 197 9.02 -2.20 13.77
CA LEU A 197 9.63 -3.50 14.06
C LEU A 197 9.53 -3.89 15.53
N LEU A 198 9.32 -2.94 16.44
CA LEU A 198 9.13 -3.18 17.87
C LEU A 198 7.70 -3.61 18.25
N LYS A 199 6.75 -3.56 17.32
CA LYS A 199 5.36 -3.96 17.58
C LYS A 199 5.23 -5.48 17.67
N THR A 200 4.44 -5.96 18.63
CA THR A 200 4.27 -7.39 18.91
C THR A 200 3.36 -8.12 17.91
N ASN A 201 2.53 -7.39 17.15
CA ASN A 201 1.59 -7.97 16.19
C ASN A 201 1.76 -7.37 14.78
N ILE A 202 2.92 -7.62 14.18
CA ILE A 202 3.29 -7.18 12.83
C ILE A 202 3.39 -8.41 11.90
N SER A 203 2.84 -8.31 10.69
CA SER A 203 2.86 -9.39 9.70
C SER A 203 4.27 -9.62 9.16
N GLU A 204 4.56 -10.83 8.63
CA GLU A 204 5.88 -11.15 8.06
C GLU A 204 6.25 -10.25 6.87
N GLY A 205 5.29 -9.91 6.00
CA GLY A 205 5.50 -8.96 4.91
C GLY A 205 5.87 -7.56 5.42
N SER A 206 5.17 -7.08 6.46
CA SER A 206 5.49 -5.80 7.08
C SER A 206 6.82 -5.82 7.83
N LYS A 207 7.20 -6.92 8.48
CA LYS A 207 8.54 -7.08 9.08
C LYS A 207 9.60 -6.96 7.99
N TYR A 208 9.43 -7.72 6.90
CA TYR A 208 10.36 -7.70 5.77
C TYR A 208 10.48 -6.30 5.17
N TYR A 209 9.35 -5.65 4.87
CA TYR A 209 9.32 -4.28 4.34
C TYR A 209 10.03 -3.28 5.25
N ASN A 210 9.70 -3.25 6.55
CA ASN A 210 10.30 -2.29 7.48
C ASN A 210 11.78 -2.56 7.72
N LEU A 211 12.18 -3.84 7.74
CA LEU A 211 13.59 -4.22 7.84
C LEU A 211 14.38 -3.73 6.62
N ARG A 212 13.89 -4.01 5.40
CA ARG A 212 14.53 -3.56 4.16
C ARG A 212 14.52 -2.05 3.99
N THR A 213 13.42 -1.39 4.34
CA THR A 213 13.32 0.08 4.32
C THR A 213 14.34 0.69 5.27
N LYS A 214 14.50 0.13 6.48
CA LYS A 214 15.52 0.53 7.44
C LYS A 214 16.93 0.37 6.86
N GLU A 215 17.24 -0.77 6.25
CA GLU A 215 18.55 -1.03 5.62
C GLU A 215 18.88 -0.02 4.51
N ILE A 216 17.96 0.17 3.56
CA ILE A 216 18.11 1.13 2.44
C ILE A 216 18.30 2.55 2.97
N THR A 217 17.52 2.94 3.97
CA THR A 217 17.56 4.30 4.53
C THR A 217 18.83 4.53 5.34
N GLN A 218 19.34 3.51 6.02
CA GLN A 218 20.63 3.55 6.72
C GLN A 218 21.80 3.71 5.75
N GLU A 219 21.76 3.01 4.61
CA GLU A 219 22.76 3.18 3.54
C GLU A 219 22.74 4.62 3.01
N ALA A 220 21.56 5.19 2.76
CA ALA A 220 21.42 6.57 2.32
C ALA A 220 21.96 7.57 3.36
N LEU A 221 21.65 7.39 4.65
CA LEU A 221 22.22 8.21 5.73
C LEU A 221 23.75 8.15 5.75
N SER A 222 24.31 6.96 5.53
CA SER A 222 25.77 6.76 5.45
C SER A 222 26.39 7.50 4.25
N LYS A 223 25.69 7.54 3.10
CA LYS A 223 26.10 8.29 1.90
C LYS A 223 25.99 9.80 2.07
N ILE A 224 24.97 10.28 2.78
CA ILE A 224 24.82 11.72 3.09
C ILE A 224 26.04 12.18 3.91
N GLY A 225 26.38 11.41 4.95
CA GLY A 225 27.51 11.68 5.84
C GLY A 225 27.22 12.81 6.84
N ASP A 226 28.29 13.35 7.43
CA ASP A 226 28.18 14.49 8.36
C ASP A 226 28.01 15.80 7.57
N CYS A 227 26.85 16.42 7.73
CA CYS A 227 26.53 17.70 7.10
C CYS A 227 27.38 18.88 7.59
N SER A 228 28.20 18.69 8.63
CA SER A 228 29.17 19.70 9.10
C SER A 228 30.46 19.71 8.25
N LYS A 229 30.66 18.68 7.41
CA LYS A 229 31.85 18.52 6.55
C LYS A 229 31.59 18.81 5.06
N LYS A 230 30.37 19.20 4.69
CA LYS A 230 29.95 19.60 3.34
C LYS A 230 29.43 21.02 3.36
#